data_AF-A0A8D8S051-F1
#
_entry.id   AF-A0A8D8S051-F1
#
_cell.length_a   1.000
_cell.length_b   1.000
_cell.length_c   1.000
_cell.angle_alpha   90.00
_cell.angle_beta   90.00
_cell.angle_gamma   90.00
#
_symmetry.space_group_name_H-M   'P 1'
#
loop_
_entity.id
_entity.type
_entity.pdbx_description
1 polymer ?
#
loop_
_entity_poly.entity_id
_entity_poly.type
_entity_poly.pdbx_seq_one_letter_code
_entity_poly.pdbx_strand_id
1 'polypeptide(L)'
;MALLRRVVGKWSQYHLRYGNTNDQCTSNALSSLCFSKILAIGKWTPSTITEILDLGFEIHKKSFNNRTDKSSTYLTADELIKDIVVGGYRMKSNPVLSDFIELQGSVYYDFVKVLGFFFNKYNYGIFTSKDKSLGLFKNGETYCLFDPHGCDKDTGTYVSGGVALAMEFSDISGLISLLKKNFVVDADINKTYLNGFTITPFEFLLHDIPKSVDLSELPVCEHSVDDNVLVNEVVMNNAVQCSMLASGIDNMMMMTNQPTPMTNLNEISQDCDREFTVVINKKKTRKIKMSAEKRKKKAKECMKNLRSQVEFKEKEKTVETDNNEKNSKKMELNKLFKEQGKKNNLQNQKIKAKEQNNKKNLQELERQKNRQIEYDIPVNVDSPELHVCEHSVINNVSTTVSEVVMNAEFPVCENNVVDNVSTTVTEIVVNDAVQCSMLSSGNDDMMMVDQPTLLSDFTDIEKECNGEFTVVNELQGGKKTKKPMSRKQRNEIRKQNIRKKREDIEYTLKANEKNKFQMKRKRGNPDYVVQANEKNKFKMQKTRENKEYTEKEYAINSKRKQKYRLCPTYRNKENIKSSNRKQKYRLCPLYKNKESILNSKQKQKYRLCPAYKMVRQN
;
A
#
# COMPACT_ATOMS: atom_id res chain seq x y z
N MET A 1 -7.61 -5.89 31.77
CA MET A 1 -7.87 -6.03 30.31
C MET A 1 -8.89 -4.98 29.93
N ALA A 2 -8.63 -4.19 28.89
CA ALA A 2 -9.48 -3.08 28.45
C ALA A 2 -10.41 -3.44 27.27
N LEU A 3 -10.47 -4.72 26.89
CA LEU A 3 -11.32 -5.19 25.78
C LEU A 3 -12.70 -5.54 26.33
N LEU A 4 -13.74 -4.84 25.87
CA LEU A 4 -15.12 -5.03 26.28
C LEU A 4 -15.84 -6.07 25.42
N ARG A 5 -15.66 -5.98 24.09
CA ARG A 5 -16.40 -6.81 23.14
C ARG A 5 -15.54 -7.13 21.92
N ARG A 6 -15.82 -8.27 21.30
CA ARG A 6 -15.31 -8.65 19.99
C ARG A 6 -16.43 -9.22 19.12
N VAL A 7 -16.44 -8.84 17.85
CA VAL A 7 -17.29 -9.43 16.82
C VAL A 7 -16.38 -10.04 15.75
N VAL A 8 -16.50 -11.35 15.56
CA VAL A 8 -15.63 -12.13 14.68
C VAL A 8 -16.34 -12.39 13.37
N GLY A 9 -15.74 -11.97 12.25
CA GLY A 9 -16.26 -12.23 10.92
C GLY A 9 -16.08 -13.68 10.48
N LYS A 10 -16.88 -14.10 9.49
CA LYS A 10 -16.69 -15.39 8.80
C LYS A 10 -15.45 -15.37 7.90
N TRP A 11 -15.16 -14.22 7.31
CA TRP A 11 -14.11 -14.03 6.31
C TRP A 11 -13.19 -12.87 6.70
N SER A 12 -12.00 -12.84 6.10
CA SER A 12 -11.19 -11.62 6.00
C SER A 12 -11.23 -11.11 4.57
N GLN A 13 -10.68 -9.91 4.35
CA GLN A 13 -10.57 -9.35 3.01
C GLN A 13 -9.73 -10.21 2.04
N TYR A 14 -8.88 -11.10 2.55
CA TYR A 14 -8.09 -12.03 1.74
C TYR A 14 -8.89 -13.21 1.17
N HIS A 15 -10.17 -13.33 1.52
CA HIS A 15 -11.01 -14.40 1.01
C HIS A 15 -11.13 -14.33 -0.53
N LEU A 16 -11.21 -15.49 -1.19
CA LEU A 16 -11.25 -15.59 -2.66
C LEU A 16 -12.43 -14.82 -3.29
N ARG A 17 -13.53 -14.67 -2.54
CA ARG A 17 -14.70 -13.87 -2.93
C ARG A 17 -14.35 -12.43 -3.30
N TYR A 18 -13.34 -11.85 -2.64
CA TYR A 18 -12.89 -10.47 -2.84
C TYR A 18 -11.67 -10.38 -3.77
N GLY A 19 -11.42 -11.42 -4.57
CA GLY A 19 -10.28 -11.47 -5.50
C GLY A 19 -8.93 -11.80 -4.85
N ASN A 20 -8.89 -12.00 -3.52
CA ASN A 20 -7.66 -12.24 -2.75
C ASN A 20 -6.58 -11.16 -2.99
N THR A 21 -7.04 -9.92 -3.21
CA THR A 21 -6.21 -8.71 -3.24
C THR A 21 -6.18 -8.09 -1.85
N ASN A 22 -5.11 -7.37 -1.52
CA ASN A 22 -4.99 -6.64 -0.24
C ASN A 22 -5.47 -5.17 -0.37
N ASP A 23 -5.97 -4.81 -1.55
CA ASP A 23 -6.04 -3.43 -2.01
C ASP A 23 -7.33 -2.71 -1.54
N GLN A 24 -8.31 -3.46 -1.05
CA GLN A 24 -9.62 -2.96 -0.60
C GLN A 24 -9.69 -2.60 0.90
N CYS A 25 -8.57 -2.64 1.64
CA CYS A 25 -8.58 -2.37 3.08
C CYS A 25 -9.10 -0.98 3.44
N THR A 26 -8.70 0.07 2.71
CA THR A 26 -9.18 1.45 2.95
C THR A 26 -10.69 1.55 2.74
N SER A 27 -11.22 0.88 1.71
CA SER A 27 -12.66 0.86 1.43
C SER A 27 -13.45 0.03 2.45
N ASN A 28 -12.89 -1.09 2.94
CA ASN A 28 -13.48 -1.86 4.03
C ASN A 28 -13.48 -1.07 5.35
N ALA A 29 -12.42 -0.30 5.62
CA ALA A 29 -12.37 0.61 6.75
C ALA A 29 -13.46 1.69 6.64
N LEU A 30 -13.64 2.32 5.48
CA LEU A 30 -14.73 3.29 5.28
C LEU A 30 -16.10 2.65 5.47
N SER A 31 -16.31 1.47 4.90
CA SER A 31 -17.56 0.70 5.05
C SER A 31 -17.91 0.47 6.52
N SER A 32 -16.95 0.08 7.36
CA SER A 32 -17.20 -0.14 8.79
C SER A 32 -17.57 1.14 9.54
N LEU A 33 -17.01 2.30 9.14
CA LEU A 33 -17.39 3.60 9.68
C LEU A 33 -18.83 3.98 9.28
N CYS A 34 -19.25 3.65 8.05
CA CYS A 34 -20.63 3.83 7.64
C CYS A 34 -21.60 2.98 8.46
N PHE A 35 -21.26 1.71 8.69
CA PHE A 35 -22.06 0.83 9.54
C PHE A 35 -22.11 1.31 11.00
N SER A 36 -21.00 1.80 11.55
CA SER A 36 -20.98 2.28 12.95
C SER A 36 -21.78 3.58 13.15
N LYS A 37 -22.07 4.31 12.06
CA LYS A 37 -22.94 5.48 12.10
C LYS A 37 -24.43 5.10 12.24
N ILE A 38 -24.86 3.98 11.68
CA ILE A 38 -26.28 3.55 11.67
C ILE A 38 -26.58 2.42 12.66
N LEU A 39 -25.56 1.67 13.08
CA LEU A 39 -25.71 0.49 13.93
C LEU A 39 -24.61 0.46 14.99
N ALA A 40 -25.01 0.52 16.27
CA ALA A 40 -24.09 0.38 17.39
C ALA A 40 -23.31 -0.95 17.30
N ILE A 41 -22.00 -0.92 17.60
CA ILE A 41 -21.13 -2.11 17.52
C ILE A 41 -21.66 -3.29 18.32
N GLY A 42 -22.42 -3.02 19.40
CA GLY A 42 -23.02 -4.05 20.21
C GLY A 42 -24.11 -4.89 19.53
N LYS A 43 -24.64 -4.40 18.41
CA LYS A 43 -25.60 -5.12 17.56
C LYS A 43 -24.94 -5.77 16.35
N TRP A 44 -23.63 -5.62 16.18
CA TRP A 44 -22.93 -6.22 15.04
C TRP A 44 -22.84 -7.73 15.22
N THR A 45 -23.15 -8.45 14.16
CA THR A 45 -23.03 -9.92 14.08
C THR A 45 -21.94 -10.30 13.08
N PRO A 46 -21.56 -11.59 12.99
CA PRO A 46 -20.71 -12.06 11.89
C PRO A 46 -21.29 -11.77 10.49
N SER A 47 -22.63 -11.66 10.36
CA SER A 47 -23.27 -11.21 9.12
C SER A 47 -22.96 -9.75 8.83
N THR A 48 -23.07 -8.87 9.83
CA THR A 48 -22.71 -7.45 9.70
C THR A 48 -21.26 -7.27 9.24
N ILE A 49 -20.32 -8.06 9.78
CA ILE A 49 -18.91 -8.01 9.32
C ILE A 49 -18.79 -8.44 7.85
N THR A 50 -19.58 -9.43 7.41
CA THR A 50 -19.59 -9.88 6.02
C THR A 50 -20.16 -8.80 5.10
N GLU A 51 -21.24 -8.14 5.49
CA GLU A 51 -21.83 -7.01 4.76
C GLU A 51 -20.87 -5.82 4.67
N ILE A 52 -20.13 -5.53 5.74
CA ILE A 52 -19.08 -4.50 5.74
C ILE A 52 -18.03 -4.81 4.67
N LEU A 53 -17.57 -6.07 4.58
CA LEU A 53 -16.58 -6.49 3.57
C LEU A 53 -17.16 -6.49 2.15
N ASP A 54 -18.41 -6.92 1.97
CA ASP A 54 -19.09 -6.90 0.67
C ASP A 54 -19.26 -5.45 0.17
N LEU A 55 -19.75 -4.55 1.02
CA LEU A 55 -19.87 -3.13 0.70
C LEU A 55 -18.49 -2.48 0.44
N GLY A 56 -17.49 -2.79 1.27
CA GLY A 56 -16.14 -2.24 1.11
C GLY A 56 -15.48 -2.69 -0.20
N PHE A 57 -15.73 -3.92 -0.65
CA PHE A 57 -15.31 -4.39 -1.97
C PHE A 57 -15.99 -3.63 -3.12
N GLU A 58 -17.29 -3.33 -3.01
CA GLU A 58 -18.01 -2.54 -4.00
C GLU A 58 -17.57 -1.07 -4.02
N ILE A 59 -17.33 -0.46 -2.85
CA ILE A 59 -16.72 0.88 -2.72
C ILE A 59 -15.36 0.90 -3.42
N HIS A 60 -14.52 -0.11 -3.19
CA HIS A 60 -13.20 -0.21 -3.81
C HIS A 60 -13.30 -0.24 -5.33
N LYS A 61 -14.13 -1.12 -5.90
CA LYS A 61 -14.33 -1.21 -7.36
C LYS A 61 -14.76 0.12 -7.97
N LYS A 62 -15.78 0.77 -7.37
CA LYS A 62 -16.31 2.05 -7.87
C LYS A 62 -15.26 3.15 -7.81
N SER A 63 -14.58 3.28 -6.67
CA SER A 63 -13.52 4.27 -6.44
C SER A 63 -12.34 4.07 -7.40
N PHE A 64 -11.87 2.82 -7.53
CA PHE A 64 -10.77 2.47 -8.42
C PHE A 64 -11.09 2.74 -9.89
N ASN A 65 -12.33 2.49 -10.32
CA ASN A 65 -12.77 2.78 -11.69
C ASN A 65 -12.89 4.28 -11.98
N ASN A 66 -13.24 5.08 -10.97
CA ASN A 66 -13.36 6.53 -11.07
C ASN A 66 -12.00 7.26 -11.05
N ARG A 67 -10.93 6.58 -10.66
CA ARG A 67 -9.60 7.18 -10.55
C ARG A 67 -8.96 7.38 -11.93
N THR A 68 -8.34 8.54 -12.12
CA THR A 68 -7.62 8.91 -13.35
C THR A 68 -6.28 8.19 -13.45
N ASP A 69 -5.48 8.19 -12.39
CA ASP A 69 -4.26 7.39 -12.29
C ASP A 69 -4.61 5.93 -11.96
N LYS A 70 -3.95 4.96 -12.58
CA LYS A 70 -4.10 3.52 -12.28
C LYS A 70 -2.78 2.87 -11.90
N SER A 71 -1.79 3.69 -11.52
CA SER A 71 -0.43 3.25 -11.18
C SER A 71 -0.35 2.43 -9.89
N SER A 72 -1.15 2.76 -8.87
CA SER A 72 -1.23 2.07 -7.57
C SER A 72 -2.47 1.20 -7.49
N THR A 73 -2.42 0.00 -6.91
CA THR A 73 -3.65 -0.77 -6.61
C THR A 73 -4.36 -0.27 -5.36
N TYR A 74 -3.61 0.32 -4.42
CA TYR A 74 -4.13 0.87 -3.19
C TYR A 74 -4.83 2.21 -3.42
N LEU A 75 -5.95 2.39 -2.71
CA LEU A 75 -6.68 3.65 -2.65
C LEU A 75 -6.36 4.40 -1.36
N THR A 76 -6.11 5.69 -1.48
CA THR A 76 -6.07 6.61 -0.34
C THR A 76 -7.48 6.98 0.10
N ALA A 77 -7.61 7.57 1.30
CA ALA A 77 -8.91 7.92 1.87
C ALA A 77 -9.68 8.97 1.04
N ASP A 78 -8.96 9.89 0.39
CA ASP A 78 -9.51 10.93 -0.49
C ASP A 78 -9.94 10.42 -1.88
N GLU A 79 -9.42 9.26 -2.30
CA GLU A 79 -9.79 8.62 -3.57
C GLU A 79 -11.10 7.82 -3.48
N LEU A 80 -11.67 7.66 -2.28
CA LEU A 80 -12.90 6.89 -2.08
C LEU A 80 -14.14 7.65 -2.54
N ILE A 81 -15.12 6.92 -3.08
CA ILE A 81 -16.44 7.48 -3.38
C ILE A 81 -17.10 8.02 -2.11
N LYS A 82 -17.79 9.16 -2.24
CA LYS A 82 -18.36 9.90 -1.10
C LYS A 82 -19.82 9.55 -0.84
N ASP A 83 -20.61 9.25 -1.88
CA ASP A 83 -22.01 8.87 -1.75
C ASP A 83 -22.14 7.35 -1.57
N ILE A 84 -22.50 6.92 -0.37
CA ILE A 84 -22.57 5.51 0.02
C ILE A 84 -23.99 5.18 0.49
N VAL A 85 -24.48 3.99 0.15
CA VAL A 85 -25.77 3.48 0.60
C VAL A 85 -25.53 2.26 1.50
N VAL A 86 -26.01 2.30 2.75
CA VAL A 86 -25.84 1.24 3.76
C VAL A 86 -27.17 1.00 4.46
N GLY A 87 -27.67 -0.24 4.44
CA GLY A 87 -28.93 -0.59 5.13
C GLY A 87 -30.13 0.27 4.73
N GLY A 88 -30.20 0.71 3.47
CA GLY A 88 -31.22 1.65 2.98
C GLY A 88 -30.92 3.13 3.21
N TYR A 89 -29.96 3.46 4.07
CA TYR A 89 -29.54 4.85 4.32
C TYR A 89 -28.54 5.33 3.29
N ARG A 90 -28.80 6.50 2.71
CA ARG A 90 -27.81 7.22 1.88
C ARG A 90 -27.02 8.17 2.78
N MET A 91 -25.70 8.12 2.68
CA MET A 91 -24.83 9.03 3.43
C MET A 91 -23.71 9.58 2.55
N LYS A 92 -23.30 10.80 2.84
CA LYS A 92 -22.07 11.42 2.31
C LYS A 92 -20.94 11.25 3.31
N SER A 93 -19.89 10.56 2.91
CA SER A 93 -18.64 10.44 3.65
C SER A 93 -17.64 11.47 3.14
N ASN A 94 -17.19 12.37 4.02
CA ASN A 94 -16.22 13.41 3.68
C ASN A 94 -14.94 13.21 4.51
N PRO A 95 -13.79 12.95 3.87
CA PRO A 95 -12.50 12.97 4.57
C PRO A 95 -12.14 14.41 4.95
N VAL A 96 -11.73 14.62 6.21
CA VAL A 96 -11.29 15.93 6.71
C VAL A 96 -9.79 16.09 6.47
N LEU A 97 -9.43 16.53 5.25
CA LEU A 97 -8.03 16.60 4.82
C LEU A 97 -7.22 17.71 5.51
N SER A 98 -7.88 18.74 6.04
CA SER A 98 -7.24 19.85 6.78
C SER A 98 -6.56 19.38 8.08
N ASP A 99 -7.08 18.31 8.67
CA ASP A 99 -6.68 17.81 9.98
C ASP A 99 -6.10 16.38 9.90
N PHE A 100 -5.54 16.06 8.74
CA PHE A 100 -4.84 14.81 8.52
C PHE A 100 -3.63 14.71 9.46
N ILE A 101 -3.61 13.65 10.27
CA ILE A 101 -2.53 13.41 11.21
C ILE A 101 -1.53 12.46 10.53
N GLU A 102 -0.42 13.01 10.05
CA GLU A 102 0.69 12.25 9.49
C GLU A 102 1.87 12.19 10.46
N LEU A 103 2.28 10.98 10.81
CA LEU A 103 3.48 10.76 11.62
C LEU A 103 4.50 9.98 10.81
N GLN A 104 5.40 10.70 10.15
CA GLN A 104 6.56 10.14 9.46
C GLN A 104 7.83 10.21 10.32
N GLY A 105 8.28 9.06 10.82
CA GLY A 105 9.72 8.78 10.94
C GLY A 105 10.56 9.56 11.95
N SER A 106 10.00 10.26 12.94
CA SER A 106 10.80 10.80 14.04
C SER A 106 10.13 10.60 15.40
N VAL A 107 10.94 10.11 16.34
CA VAL A 107 10.81 10.12 17.81
C VAL A 107 9.40 9.97 18.37
N TYR A 108 9.07 8.75 18.81
CA TYR A 108 8.22 8.43 19.97
C TYR A 108 7.11 9.44 20.29
N TYR A 109 6.25 9.79 19.33
CA TYR A 109 5.00 10.41 19.71
C TYR A 109 4.24 9.39 20.54
N ASP A 110 3.89 9.81 21.76
CA ASP A 110 3.08 9.01 22.64
C ASP A 110 1.76 8.75 21.91
N PHE A 111 1.60 7.52 21.44
CA PHE A 111 0.45 7.08 20.67
C PHE A 111 -0.86 7.34 21.45
N VAL A 112 -0.77 7.41 22.79
CA VAL A 112 -1.83 7.86 23.69
C VAL A 112 -2.23 9.31 23.41
N LYS A 113 -1.27 10.22 23.28
CA LYS A 113 -1.54 11.63 22.96
C LYS A 113 -2.12 11.80 21.56
N VAL A 114 -1.59 11.06 20.58
CA VAL A 114 -2.03 11.18 19.17
C VAL A 114 -3.46 10.68 19.02
N LEU A 115 -3.75 9.47 19.49
CA LEU A 115 -5.11 8.93 19.42
C LEU A 115 -6.04 9.68 20.38
N GLY A 116 -5.54 10.16 21.52
CA GLY A 116 -6.31 10.99 22.44
C GLY A 116 -6.74 12.29 21.79
N PHE A 117 -5.81 13.00 21.14
CA PHE A 117 -6.11 14.20 20.35
C PHE A 117 -7.12 13.89 19.23
N PHE A 118 -6.90 12.81 18.48
CA PHE A 118 -7.83 12.38 17.44
C PHE A 118 -9.24 12.16 17.98
N PHE A 119 -9.40 11.34 19.02
CA PHE A 119 -10.70 11.02 19.60
C PHE A 119 -11.33 12.13 20.45
N ASN A 120 -10.57 13.17 20.80
CA ASN A 120 -11.11 14.39 21.40
C ASN A 120 -11.79 15.29 20.36
N LYS A 121 -11.35 15.24 19.10
CA LYS A 121 -11.89 16.07 18.01
C LYS A 121 -12.83 15.30 17.08
N TYR A 122 -12.60 14.01 16.88
CA TYR A 122 -13.25 13.19 15.87
C TYR A 122 -13.80 11.88 16.42
N ASN A 123 -14.93 11.46 15.86
CA ASN A 123 -15.56 10.18 16.20
C ASN A 123 -15.26 9.07 15.21
N TYR A 124 -14.78 9.38 14.01
CA TYR A 124 -14.55 8.41 12.95
C TYR A 124 -13.28 8.74 12.18
N GLY A 125 -12.52 7.72 11.80
CA GLY A 125 -11.34 7.91 10.97
C GLY A 125 -10.74 6.59 10.48
N ILE A 126 -9.90 6.70 9.45
CA ILE A 126 -9.17 5.57 8.89
C ILE A 126 -7.72 5.68 9.35
N PHE A 127 -7.25 4.66 10.06
CA PHE A 127 -5.85 4.50 10.44
C PHE A 127 -5.12 3.68 9.37
N THR A 128 -4.06 4.23 8.80
CA THR A 128 -3.28 3.56 7.75
C THR A 128 -1.82 3.43 8.12
N SER A 129 -1.25 2.22 8.00
CA SER A 129 0.19 1.97 8.18
C SER A 129 0.65 0.79 7.33
N LYS A 130 1.76 0.94 6.59
CA LYS A 130 2.34 -0.10 5.71
C LYS A 130 1.32 -0.78 4.78
N ASP A 131 0.50 0.01 4.09
CA ASP A 131 -0.50 -0.50 3.13
C ASP A 131 -1.62 -1.34 3.78
N LYS A 132 -1.87 -1.12 5.07
CA LYS A 132 -3.00 -1.66 5.82
C LYS A 132 -3.81 -0.50 6.37
N SER A 133 -5.13 -0.59 6.23
CA SER A 133 -6.06 0.44 6.66
C SER A 133 -7.10 -0.17 7.58
N LEU A 134 -7.36 0.49 8.71
CA LEU A 134 -8.29 0.07 9.76
C LEU A 134 -9.33 1.16 10.00
N GLY A 135 -10.55 0.77 10.35
CA GLY A 135 -11.59 1.71 10.79
C GLY A 135 -11.46 1.99 12.28
N LEU A 136 -11.28 3.26 12.65
CA LEU A 136 -11.32 3.73 14.04
C LEU A 136 -12.59 4.53 14.28
N PHE A 137 -13.33 4.22 15.34
CA PHE A 137 -14.49 5.02 15.70
C PHE A 137 -14.80 4.99 17.20
N LYS A 138 -15.58 5.97 17.67
CA LYS A 138 -16.13 6.02 19.03
C LYS A 138 -17.56 5.50 19.05
N ASN A 139 -17.93 4.79 20.13
CA ASN A 139 -19.29 4.38 20.42
C ASN A 139 -19.65 4.81 21.85
N GLY A 140 -20.09 6.07 21.99
CA GLY A 140 -20.18 6.70 23.31
C GLY A 140 -18.79 6.93 23.90
N GLU A 141 -18.54 6.35 25.07
CA GLU A 141 -17.26 6.45 25.79
C GLU A 141 -16.24 5.37 25.40
N THR A 142 -16.66 4.37 24.61
CA THR A 142 -15.80 3.28 24.19
C THR A 142 -15.08 3.58 22.89
N TYR A 143 -13.92 2.95 22.70
CA TYR A 143 -13.07 3.08 21.51
C TYR A 143 -13.19 1.81 20.68
N CYS A 144 -13.51 1.94 19.41
CA CYS A 144 -13.74 0.80 18.53
C CYS A 144 -12.69 0.73 17.42
N LEU A 145 -12.35 -0.51 17.04
CA LEU A 145 -11.46 -0.83 15.94
C LEU A 145 -12.11 -1.87 15.04
N PHE A 146 -12.12 -1.64 13.74
CA PHE A 146 -12.39 -2.65 12.73
C PHE A 146 -11.13 -2.96 11.93
N ASP A 147 -10.74 -4.24 11.91
CA ASP A 147 -9.62 -4.75 11.13
C ASP A 147 -10.14 -5.70 10.04
N PRO A 148 -10.08 -5.31 8.74
CA PRO A 148 -10.52 -6.16 7.64
C PRO A 148 -9.52 -7.28 7.31
N HIS A 149 -8.31 -7.23 7.86
CA HIS A 149 -7.25 -8.21 7.57
C HIS A 149 -7.50 -9.53 8.29
N GLY A 150 -6.68 -10.54 7.94
CA GLY A 150 -6.69 -11.82 8.65
C GLY A 150 -6.11 -11.64 10.04
N CYS A 151 -6.96 -11.83 11.04
CA CYS A 151 -6.58 -11.73 12.44
C CYS A 151 -7.03 -12.98 13.21
N ASP A 152 -6.34 -13.21 14.32
CA ASP A 152 -6.64 -14.25 15.27
C ASP A 152 -7.94 -13.94 16.03
N LYS A 153 -8.81 -14.94 16.15
CA LYS A 153 -10.16 -14.77 16.71
C LYS A 153 -10.14 -14.44 18.21
N ASP A 154 -9.09 -14.85 18.92
CA ASP A 154 -9.00 -14.81 20.38
C ASP A 154 -8.17 -13.63 20.88
N THR A 155 -7.19 -13.19 20.11
CA THR A 155 -6.26 -12.12 20.49
C THR A 155 -6.48 -10.83 19.69
N GLY A 156 -7.13 -10.90 18.53
CA GLY A 156 -7.21 -9.78 17.57
C GLY A 156 -5.86 -9.45 16.92
N THR A 157 -4.85 -10.29 17.12
CA THR A 157 -3.53 -10.08 16.52
C THR A 157 -3.50 -10.53 15.07
N TYR A 158 -2.67 -9.90 14.24
CA TYR A 158 -2.58 -10.25 12.84
C TYR A 158 -2.07 -11.69 12.64
N VAL A 159 -2.83 -12.50 11.90
CA VAL A 159 -2.48 -13.89 11.54
C VAL A 159 -2.83 -14.15 10.07
N SER A 160 -1.85 -14.66 9.31
CA SER A 160 -2.07 -15.05 7.91
C SER A 160 -3.17 -16.11 7.80
N GLY A 161 -4.26 -15.77 7.11
CA GLY A 161 -5.42 -16.66 6.95
C GLY A 161 -6.45 -16.57 8.07
N GLY A 162 -6.32 -15.60 8.98
CA GLY A 162 -7.34 -15.27 9.96
C GLY A 162 -8.60 -14.63 9.33
N VAL A 163 -9.43 -14.08 10.20
CA VAL A 163 -10.72 -13.46 9.85
C VAL A 163 -10.73 -11.98 10.18
N ALA A 164 -11.60 -11.20 9.52
CA ALA A 164 -11.83 -9.81 9.91
C ALA A 164 -12.51 -9.74 11.28
N LEU A 165 -12.28 -8.67 12.03
CA LEU A 165 -12.90 -8.47 13.33
C LEU A 165 -13.20 -7.02 13.65
N ALA A 166 -14.18 -6.83 14.52
CA ALA A 166 -14.41 -5.58 15.24
C ALA A 166 -14.15 -5.79 16.73
N MET A 167 -13.56 -4.80 17.39
CA MET A 167 -13.29 -4.79 18.83
C MET A 167 -13.73 -3.48 19.44
N GLU A 168 -14.23 -3.57 20.67
CA GLU A 168 -14.62 -2.44 21.51
C GLU A 168 -13.75 -2.43 22.76
N PHE A 169 -13.16 -1.28 23.07
CA PHE A 169 -12.26 -1.08 24.20
C PHE A 169 -12.85 -0.05 25.16
N SER A 170 -12.73 -0.30 26.46
CA SER A 170 -13.14 0.65 27.52
C SER A 170 -12.22 1.86 27.60
N ASP A 171 -10.95 1.69 27.22
CA ASP A 171 -9.94 2.73 27.26
C ASP A 171 -9.08 2.74 26.00
N ILE A 172 -8.46 3.91 25.76
CA ILE A 172 -7.59 4.12 24.61
C ILE A 172 -6.30 3.29 24.70
N SER A 173 -5.83 2.99 25.92
CA SER A 173 -4.61 2.23 26.18
C SER A 173 -4.70 0.79 25.67
N GLY A 174 -5.88 0.17 25.76
CA GLY A 174 -6.19 -1.15 25.22
C GLY A 174 -6.09 -1.19 23.70
N LEU A 175 -6.74 -0.22 23.04
CA LEU A 175 -6.67 -0.03 21.60
C LEU A 175 -5.22 0.16 21.13
N ILE A 176 -4.48 1.03 21.80
CA ILE A 176 -3.07 1.32 21.53
C ILE A 176 -2.20 0.08 21.68
N SER A 177 -2.42 -0.70 22.73
CA SER A 177 -1.68 -1.93 22.99
C SER A 177 -1.84 -2.92 21.85
N LEU A 178 -3.04 -3.04 21.28
CA LEU A 178 -3.29 -3.90 20.14
C LEU A 178 -2.66 -3.36 18.85
N LEU A 179 -2.82 -2.06 18.57
CA LEU A 179 -2.19 -1.43 17.40
C LEU A 179 -0.67 -1.56 17.44
N LYS A 180 -0.05 -1.43 18.63
CA LYS A 180 1.38 -1.71 18.80
C LYS A 180 1.72 -3.15 18.42
N LYS A 181 0.99 -4.14 18.93
CA LYS A 181 1.21 -5.56 18.60
C LYS A 181 1.09 -5.86 17.10
N ASN A 182 0.17 -5.21 16.39
CA ASN A 182 -0.10 -5.51 14.98
C ASN A 182 0.81 -4.75 13.99
N PHE A 183 1.38 -3.60 14.36
CA PHE A 183 2.08 -2.71 13.42
C PHE A 183 3.54 -2.41 13.79
N VAL A 184 3.91 -2.58 15.05
CA VAL A 184 5.30 -2.46 15.48
C VAL A 184 6.03 -3.71 15.02
N VAL A 185 7.10 -3.52 14.25
CA VAL A 185 8.00 -4.61 13.88
C VAL A 185 9.06 -4.67 14.97
N ASP A 186 9.28 -5.86 15.53
CA ASP A 186 10.31 -6.17 16.54
C ASP A 186 11.73 -5.91 16.01
N ALA A 187 12.08 -4.64 15.84
CA ALA A 187 13.45 -4.19 15.66
C ALA A 187 13.83 -3.48 16.97
N ASP A 188 14.40 -4.27 17.89
CA ASP A 188 14.80 -3.91 19.25
C ASP A 188 13.66 -3.49 20.20
N ILE A 189 13.47 -4.29 21.25
CA ILE A 189 12.51 -4.08 22.36
C ILE A 189 12.64 -2.66 22.97
N ASN A 190 13.82 -2.04 22.85
CA ASN A 190 14.12 -0.72 23.40
C ASN A 190 14.00 0.43 22.36
N LYS A 191 13.69 0.14 21.09
CA LYS A 191 13.54 1.13 20.00
C LYS A 191 12.43 0.71 19.03
N THR A 192 11.26 0.42 19.55
CA THR A 192 10.09 0.04 18.76
C THR A 192 9.52 1.26 18.03
N TYR A 193 9.91 1.43 16.77
CA TYR A 193 9.33 2.41 15.86
C TYR A 193 8.12 1.82 15.15
N LEU A 194 6.96 2.50 15.22
CA LEU A 194 5.93 2.29 14.21
C LEU A 194 6.50 2.79 12.88
N ASN A 195 6.38 1.98 11.83
CA ASN A 195 6.56 2.55 10.49
C ASN A 195 5.48 3.63 10.33
N GLY A 196 5.84 4.75 9.71
CA GLY A 196 4.98 5.93 9.64
C GLY A 196 3.52 5.57 9.37
N PHE A 197 2.63 6.19 10.13
CA PHE A 197 1.20 5.95 10.05
C PHE A 197 0.48 7.27 9.80
N THR A 198 -0.73 7.15 9.31
CA THR A 198 -1.61 8.27 9.05
C THR A 198 -2.99 7.99 9.63
N ILE A 199 -3.65 9.02 10.14
CA ILE A 199 -5.06 8.96 10.53
C ILE A 199 -5.81 10.01 9.73
N THR A 200 -6.75 9.56 8.89
CA THR A 200 -7.63 10.45 8.12
C THR A 200 -8.99 10.50 8.82
N PRO A 201 -9.38 11.63 9.43
CA PRO A 201 -10.70 11.77 10.02
C PRO A 201 -11.80 11.78 8.95
N PHE A 202 -12.99 11.32 9.33
CA PHE A 202 -14.17 11.30 8.46
C PHE A 202 -15.37 11.93 9.16
N GLU A 203 -16.12 12.71 8.39
CA GLU A 203 -17.44 13.21 8.77
C GLU A 203 -18.52 12.56 7.89
N PHE A 204 -19.65 12.26 8.50
CA PHE A 204 -20.78 11.61 7.84
C PHE A 204 -22.01 12.51 7.91
N LEU A 205 -22.56 12.82 6.74
CA LEU A 205 -23.85 13.47 6.60
C LEU A 205 -24.87 12.41 6.18
N LEU A 206 -25.76 12.06 7.09
CA LEU A 206 -26.87 11.16 6.78
C LEU A 206 -27.91 11.97 5.98
N HIS A 207 -28.26 11.49 4.79
CA HIS A 207 -29.39 12.04 4.07
C HIS A 207 -30.65 11.32 4.53
N ASP A 208 -31.70 12.09 4.82
CA ASP A 208 -33.00 11.52 5.14
C ASP A 208 -33.41 10.57 4.02
N ILE A 209 -33.70 9.32 4.39
CA ILE A 209 -34.42 8.42 3.51
C ILE A 209 -35.81 9.04 3.34
N PRO A 210 -36.35 9.18 2.12
CA PRO A 210 -37.77 9.49 1.98
C PRO A 210 -38.58 8.50 2.83
N LYS A 211 -39.45 9.02 3.70
CA LYS A 211 -40.10 8.37 4.87
C LYS A 211 -40.91 7.07 4.62
N SER A 212 -40.76 6.40 3.48
CA SER A 212 -41.57 5.27 3.06
C SER A 212 -40.88 3.91 3.12
N VAL A 213 -39.74 3.76 3.79
CA VAL A 213 -39.10 2.45 3.99
C VAL A 213 -39.21 2.09 5.47
N ASP A 214 -40.16 1.21 5.78
CA ASP A 214 -40.31 0.64 7.12
C ASP A 214 -39.09 -0.24 7.43
N LEU A 215 -38.28 0.18 8.40
CA LEU A 215 -37.05 -0.50 8.79
C LEU A 215 -37.31 -1.80 9.54
N SER A 216 -38.54 -2.02 10.02
CA SER A 216 -38.94 -3.31 10.59
C SER A 216 -39.13 -4.40 9.53
N GLU A 217 -39.22 -4.01 8.25
CA GLU A 217 -39.34 -4.92 7.10
C GLU A 217 -38.03 -5.08 6.31
N LEU A 218 -36.89 -4.59 6.82
CA LEU A 218 -35.61 -4.87 6.15
C LEU A 218 -35.45 -6.39 6.06
N PRO A 219 -35.39 -6.97 4.84
CA PRO A 219 -35.35 -8.40 4.68
C PRO A 219 -34.10 -8.91 5.39
N VAL A 220 -34.30 -9.80 6.37
CA VAL A 220 -33.24 -10.72 6.77
C VAL A 220 -32.86 -11.41 5.46
N CYS A 221 -31.69 -11.09 4.92
CA CYS A 221 -31.16 -11.72 3.73
C CYS A 221 -30.93 -13.20 4.05
N GLU A 222 -31.96 -14.02 3.92
CA GLU A 222 -31.84 -15.46 3.73
C GLU A 222 -31.18 -15.66 2.37
N HIS A 223 -29.86 -15.55 2.35
CA HIS A 223 -29.10 -16.12 1.26
C HIS A 223 -29.30 -17.62 1.32
N SER A 224 -30.17 -18.12 0.43
CA SER A 224 -30.30 -19.52 0.08
C SER A 224 -28.91 -20.13 -0.04
N VAL A 225 -28.56 -20.97 0.92
CA VAL A 225 -27.34 -21.75 0.87
C VAL A 225 -27.57 -22.78 -0.23
N ASP A 226 -26.87 -22.62 -1.36
CA ASP A 226 -26.66 -23.72 -2.31
C ASP A 226 -25.77 -24.76 -1.62
N ASP A 227 -26.36 -25.59 -0.78
CA ASP A 227 -25.74 -26.77 -0.20
C ASP A 227 -25.64 -27.87 -1.27
N ASN A 228 -24.66 -27.70 -2.16
CA ASN A 228 -24.05 -28.80 -2.89
C ASN A 228 -22.63 -29.03 -2.35
N VAL A 229 -22.54 -29.39 -1.07
CA VAL A 229 -21.35 -30.01 -0.50
C VAL A 229 -21.74 -31.45 -0.13
N LEU A 230 -21.20 -32.39 -0.90
CA LEU A 230 -21.17 -33.82 -0.60
C LEU A 230 -20.65 -34.05 0.82
N VAL A 231 -21.56 -34.28 1.75
CA VAL A 231 -21.27 -34.88 3.05
C VAL A 231 -21.40 -36.39 2.86
N ASN A 232 -20.27 -37.10 2.88
CA ASN A 232 -20.28 -38.55 3.08
C ASN A 232 -20.70 -38.81 4.52
N GLU A 233 -21.87 -39.41 4.70
CA GLU A 233 -22.33 -40.00 5.96
C GLU A 233 -21.35 -41.07 6.44
N VAL A 234 -20.94 -40.95 7.71
CA VAL A 234 -20.60 -42.10 8.54
C VAL A 234 -21.69 -42.18 9.60
N VAL A 235 -22.55 -43.17 9.40
CA VAL A 235 -23.58 -43.65 10.33
C VAL A 235 -22.93 -44.14 11.62
N MET A 236 -23.39 -43.67 12.78
CA MET A 236 -23.51 -44.49 13.98
C MET A 236 -24.66 -43.98 14.86
N ASN A 237 -25.52 -44.94 15.18
CA ASN A 237 -26.75 -44.86 15.94
C ASN A 237 -26.55 -44.33 17.37
N ASN A 238 -27.56 -43.62 17.89
CA ASN A 238 -28.30 -44.03 19.10
C ASN A 238 -29.36 -42.99 19.46
N ALA A 239 -30.63 -43.35 19.25
CA ALA A 239 -31.78 -42.72 19.89
C ALA A 239 -32.48 -43.78 20.74
N VAL A 240 -32.65 -43.47 22.03
CA VAL A 240 -33.47 -44.23 22.98
C VAL A 240 -34.71 -43.41 23.27
N GLN A 241 -35.86 -44.04 23.02
CA GLN A 241 -37.19 -43.82 23.60
C GLN A 241 -37.84 -42.42 23.53
N CYS A 242 -38.94 -42.33 22.79
CA CYS A 242 -40.24 -42.13 23.44
C CYS A 242 -41.40 -42.57 22.52
N SER A 243 -42.45 -43.07 23.16
CA SER A 243 -43.54 -43.91 22.68
C SER A 243 -44.87 -43.17 22.53
N MET A 244 -45.81 -43.84 21.84
CA MET A 244 -47.28 -43.63 21.80
C MET A 244 -47.75 -42.54 20.81
N LEU A 245 -48.79 -42.69 19.99
CA LEU A 245 -50.05 -43.46 20.09
C LEU A 245 -50.49 -44.03 18.72
N ALA A 246 -51.38 -45.03 18.82
CA ALA A 246 -51.93 -45.85 17.76
C ALA A 246 -53.33 -45.39 17.28
N SER A 247 -53.86 -46.18 16.32
CA SER A 247 -55.20 -46.21 15.71
C SER A 247 -55.37 -45.36 14.43
N GLY A 248 -55.91 -45.85 13.32
CA GLY A 248 -56.46 -47.15 12.97
C GLY A 248 -57.33 -47.05 11.69
N ILE A 249 -57.54 -48.20 11.05
CA ILE A 249 -58.64 -48.57 10.11
C ILE A 249 -58.42 -48.33 8.59
N ASP A 250 -58.00 -49.42 7.94
CA ASP A 250 -58.57 -50.12 6.76
C ASP A 250 -59.37 -49.36 5.68
N ASN A 251 -58.98 -49.51 4.40
CA ASN A 251 -59.46 -50.58 3.51
C ASN A 251 -59.10 -50.35 2.02
N MET A 252 -58.83 -51.48 1.33
CA MET A 252 -59.15 -51.82 -0.08
C MET A 252 -58.78 -50.86 -1.24
N MET A 253 -58.45 -51.27 -2.46
CA MET A 253 -58.03 -52.49 -3.15
C MET A 253 -57.93 -52.07 -4.64
N MET A 254 -57.22 -52.86 -5.44
CA MET A 254 -57.34 -53.00 -6.90
C MET A 254 -56.52 -52.10 -7.84
N MET A 255 -55.62 -52.83 -8.51
CA MET A 255 -54.96 -52.62 -9.78
C MET A 255 -55.92 -52.19 -10.91
N THR A 256 -55.44 -51.45 -11.91
CA THR A 256 -55.20 -52.00 -13.26
C THR A 256 -54.68 -50.93 -14.24
N ASN A 257 -53.79 -51.41 -15.12
CA ASN A 257 -53.20 -50.75 -16.28
C ASN A 257 -54.22 -50.52 -17.40
N GLN A 258 -53.97 -49.53 -18.29
CA GLN A 258 -54.03 -49.65 -19.76
C GLN A 258 -53.48 -48.37 -20.46
N PRO A 259 -52.76 -48.47 -21.61
CA PRO A 259 -52.35 -47.34 -22.43
C PRO A 259 -52.96 -47.29 -23.86
N THR A 260 -52.89 -46.06 -24.44
CA THR A 260 -53.02 -45.61 -25.85
C THR A 260 -54.35 -45.75 -26.62
N PRO A 261 -54.60 -44.85 -27.61
CA PRO A 261 -54.40 -45.28 -28.99
C PRO A 261 -53.82 -44.24 -29.98
N MET A 262 -53.30 -44.80 -31.09
CA MET A 262 -52.84 -44.15 -32.32
C MET A 262 -53.98 -43.57 -33.16
N THR A 263 -53.70 -42.52 -33.93
CA THR A 263 -54.58 -41.97 -34.97
C THR A 263 -54.12 -42.33 -36.39
N ASN A 264 -55.15 -42.46 -37.23
CA ASN A 264 -55.25 -43.16 -38.50
C ASN A 264 -54.89 -42.31 -39.73
N LEU A 265 -54.57 -43.02 -40.82
CA LEU A 265 -54.53 -42.55 -42.22
C LEU A 265 -55.95 -42.55 -42.83
N ASN A 266 -56.19 -41.70 -43.83
CA ASN A 266 -57.06 -41.88 -45.02
C ASN A 266 -56.92 -40.63 -45.92
N GLU A 267 -56.35 -40.74 -47.13
CA GLU A 267 -57.02 -40.97 -48.43
C GLU A 267 -57.71 -39.74 -49.03
N ILE A 268 -57.18 -39.22 -50.15
CA ILE A 268 -57.93 -38.74 -51.34
C ILE A 268 -57.05 -38.95 -52.59
N SER A 269 -57.65 -39.49 -53.66
CA SER A 269 -57.09 -39.86 -54.97
C SER A 269 -57.39 -38.85 -56.09
N GLN A 270 -56.89 -39.17 -57.31
CA GLN A 270 -57.19 -38.67 -58.68
C GLN A 270 -56.32 -37.51 -59.20
N ASP A 271 -55.84 -37.44 -60.44
CA ASP A 271 -55.72 -38.38 -61.59
C ASP A 271 -54.79 -37.74 -62.67
N CYS A 272 -54.18 -38.57 -63.53
CA CYS A 272 -53.67 -38.35 -64.92
C CYS A 272 -52.63 -37.20 -65.19
N ASP A 273 -51.51 -37.38 -65.92
CA ASP A 273 -51.36 -37.91 -67.28
C ASP A 273 -49.91 -38.32 -67.66
N ARG A 274 -49.81 -39.08 -68.75
CA ARG A 274 -48.62 -39.77 -69.33
C ARG A 274 -47.61 -38.83 -70.01
N GLU A 275 -46.33 -39.22 -70.03
CA GLU A 275 -45.53 -39.29 -71.28
C GLU A 275 -44.23 -40.10 -71.13
N PHE A 276 -43.96 -40.96 -72.13
CA PHE A 276 -42.76 -41.80 -72.26
C PHE A 276 -41.62 -41.00 -72.88
N THR A 277 -40.41 -41.04 -72.30
CA THR A 277 -39.18 -40.68 -73.05
C THR A 277 -37.91 -41.37 -72.52
N VAL A 278 -37.39 -42.27 -73.35
CA VAL A 278 -35.97 -42.60 -73.62
C VAL A 278 -34.97 -42.41 -72.46
N VAL A 279 -34.62 -43.53 -71.82
CA VAL A 279 -33.54 -43.63 -70.82
C VAL A 279 -32.18 -43.69 -71.50
N ILE A 280 -31.54 -42.53 -71.72
CA ILE A 280 -30.10 -42.45 -71.97
C ILE A 280 -29.37 -42.17 -70.65
N ASN A 281 -28.56 -43.16 -70.26
CA ASN A 281 -27.51 -43.24 -69.23
C ASN A 281 -27.08 -41.94 -68.46
N LYS A 282 -27.97 -41.33 -67.66
CA LYS A 282 -27.72 -40.14 -66.80
C LYS A 282 -26.73 -40.37 -65.62
N LYS A 283 -26.34 -41.61 -65.32
CA LYS A 283 -25.45 -41.91 -64.17
C LYS A 283 -23.97 -41.59 -64.45
N LYS A 284 -23.49 -41.69 -65.69
CA LYS A 284 -22.08 -41.45 -66.04
C LYS A 284 -21.73 -39.95 -66.07
N THR A 285 -22.65 -39.10 -66.54
CA THR A 285 -22.45 -37.64 -66.60
C THR A 285 -22.47 -36.96 -65.24
N ARG A 286 -23.25 -37.47 -64.26
CA ARG A 286 -23.23 -36.95 -62.87
C ARG A 286 -21.88 -37.18 -62.17
N LYS A 287 -21.23 -38.35 -62.36
CA LYS A 287 -19.90 -38.62 -61.77
C LYS A 287 -18.80 -37.72 -62.34
N ILE A 288 -18.86 -37.41 -63.65
CA ILE A 288 -17.88 -36.53 -64.30
C ILE A 288 -18.07 -35.07 -63.82
N LYS A 289 -19.32 -34.59 -63.70
CA LYS A 289 -19.61 -33.24 -63.19
C LYS A 289 -19.15 -33.04 -61.74
N MET A 290 -19.42 -34.01 -60.85
CA MET A 290 -18.96 -33.92 -59.45
C MET A 290 -17.43 -33.95 -59.32
N SER A 291 -16.72 -34.70 -60.17
CA SER A 291 -15.26 -34.74 -60.18
C SER A 291 -14.65 -33.40 -60.64
N ALA A 292 -15.21 -32.79 -61.68
CA ALA A 292 -14.78 -31.48 -62.18
C ALA A 292 -15.01 -30.36 -61.15
N GLU A 293 -16.13 -30.39 -60.44
CA GLU A 293 -16.47 -29.41 -59.42
C GLU A 293 -15.56 -29.52 -58.19
N LYS A 294 -15.22 -30.76 -57.78
CA LYS A 294 -14.26 -31.02 -56.70
C LYS A 294 -12.84 -30.53 -57.05
N ARG A 295 -12.44 -30.65 -58.32
CA ARG A 295 -11.16 -30.10 -58.83
C ARG A 295 -11.17 -28.56 -58.85
N LYS A 296 -12.27 -27.93 -59.28
CA LYS A 296 -12.43 -26.47 -59.23
C LYS A 296 -12.36 -25.93 -57.80
N LYS A 297 -12.97 -26.62 -56.82
CA LYS A 297 -12.91 -26.23 -55.41
C LYS A 297 -11.48 -26.31 -54.85
N LYS A 298 -10.75 -27.41 -55.13
CA LYS A 298 -9.35 -27.55 -54.74
C LYS A 298 -8.44 -26.49 -55.37
N ALA A 299 -8.66 -26.15 -56.64
CA ALA A 299 -7.89 -25.11 -57.32
C ALA A 299 -8.13 -23.72 -56.69
N LYS A 300 -9.38 -23.37 -56.37
CA LYS A 300 -9.71 -22.12 -55.67
C LYS A 300 -9.04 -22.05 -54.29
N GLU A 301 -9.02 -23.15 -53.54
CA GLU A 301 -8.40 -23.22 -52.22
C GLU A 301 -6.86 -23.11 -52.30
N CYS A 302 -6.24 -23.73 -53.31
CA CYS A 302 -4.82 -23.59 -53.60
C CYS A 302 -4.44 -22.13 -53.92
N MET A 303 -5.22 -21.46 -54.79
CA MET A 303 -5.00 -20.06 -55.15
C MET A 303 -5.18 -19.12 -53.97
N LYS A 304 -6.11 -19.42 -53.06
CA LYS A 304 -6.29 -18.65 -51.81
C LYS A 304 -5.06 -18.75 -50.91
N ASN A 305 -4.50 -19.96 -50.76
CA ASN A 305 -3.29 -20.16 -49.95
C ASN A 305 -2.06 -19.48 -50.57
N LEU A 306 -1.91 -19.50 -51.90
CA LEU A 306 -0.85 -18.77 -52.60
C LEU A 306 -0.95 -17.26 -52.38
N ARG A 307 -2.14 -16.66 -52.48
CA ARG A 307 -2.34 -15.23 -52.19
C ARG A 307 -1.94 -14.87 -50.75
N SER A 308 -2.36 -15.68 -49.77
CA SER A 308 -1.97 -15.44 -48.37
C SER A 308 -0.47 -15.55 -48.12
N GLN A 309 0.26 -16.40 -48.86
CA GLN A 309 1.72 -16.48 -48.76
C GLN A 309 2.42 -15.25 -49.38
N VAL A 310 1.88 -14.72 -50.48
CA VAL A 310 2.41 -13.48 -51.10
C VAL A 310 2.19 -12.28 -50.18
N GLU A 311 0.97 -12.12 -49.65
CA GLU A 311 0.66 -11.05 -48.68
C GLU A 311 1.53 -11.12 -47.42
N PHE A 312 1.86 -12.34 -46.95
CA PHE A 312 2.75 -12.50 -45.80
C PHE A 312 4.18 -12.04 -46.10
N LYS A 313 4.72 -12.39 -47.27
CA LYS A 313 6.07 -11.98 -47.69
C LYS A 313 6.17 -10.47 -47.95
N GLU A 314 5.12 -9.84 -48.45
CA GLU A 314 5.08 -8.38 -48.62
C GLU A 314 5.09 -7.66 -47.27
N LYS A 315 4.35 -8.18 -46.27
CA LYS A 315 4.36 -7.65 -44.91
C LYS A 315 5.71 -7.79 -44.21
N GLU A 316 6.45 -8.88 -44.44
CA GLU A 316 7.80 -9.05 -43.89
C GLU A 316 8.77 -7.98 -44.42
N LYS A 317 8.69 -7.64 -45.72
CA LYS A 317 9.53 -6.58 -46.33
C LYS A 317 9.23 -5.19 -45.76
N THR A 318 7.97 -4.87 -45.49
CA THR A 318 7.59 -3.59 -44.85
C THR A 318 8.10 -3.50 -43.40
N VAL A 319 8.12 -4.62 -42.66
CA VAL A 319 8.62 -4.62 -41.28
C VAL A 319 10.14 -4.43 -41.23
N GLU A 320 10.87 -4.98 -42.21
CA GLU A 320 12.33 -4.83 -42.27
C GLU A 320 12.76 -3.39 -42.60
N THR A 321 12.03 -2.70 -43.48
CA THR A 321 12.26 -1.29 -43.82
C THR A 321 11.94 -0.35 -42.66
N ASP A 322 10.82 -0.57 -41.95
CA ASP A 322 10.47 0.20 -40.74
C ASP A 322 11.50 0.04 -39.61
N ASN A 323 12.08 -1.15 -39.46
CA ASN A 323 13.09 -1.41 -38.44
C ASN A 323 14.41 -0.71 -38.75
N ASN A 324 14.79 -0.61 -40.03
CA ASN A 324 15.99 0.11 -40.44
C ASN A 324 15.84 1.63 -40.24
N GLU A 325 14.67 2.20 -40.53
CA GLU A 325 14.39 3.62 -40.27
C GLU A 325 14.38 3.93 -38.77
N LYS A 326 13.79 3.06 -37.94
CA LYS A 326 13.81 3.19 -36.47
C LYS A 326 15.23 3.12 -35.90
N ASN A 327 16.08 2.27 -36.45
CA ASN A 327 17.48 2.17 -36.03
C ASN A 327 18.28 3.42 -36.40
N SER A 328 18.02 4.01 -37.58
CA SER A 328 18.63 5.28 -37.99
C SER A 328 18.25 6.44 -37.06
N LYS A 329 16.94 6.63 -36.80
CA LYS A 329 16.44 7.67 -35.88
C LYS A 329 16.97 7.51 -34.45
N LYS A 330 17.10 6.26 -33.98
CA LYS A 330 17.69 5.96 -32.67
C LYS A 330 19.17 6.35 -32.58
N MET A 331 19.92 6.17 -33.66
CA MET A 331 21.33 6.55 -33.71
C MET A 331 21.52 8.07 -33.69
N GLU A 332 20.65 8.81 -34.37
CA GLU A 332 20.62 10.28 -34.36
C GLU A 332 20.23 10.85 -32.98
N LEU A 333 19.18 10.29 -32.36
CA LEU A 333 18.77 10.68 -31.01
C LEU A 333 19.88 10.46 -29.96
N ASN A 334 20.64 9.38 -30.08
CA ASN A 334 21.79 9.12 -29.21
C ASN A 334 22.93 10.14 -29.39
N LYS A 335 23.10 10.73 -30.58
CA LYS A 335 24.07 11.82 -30.79
C LYS A 335 23.63 13.08 -30.05
N LEU A 336 22.35 13.44 -30.16
CA LEU A 336 21.77 14.61 -29.47
C LEU A 336 21.90 14.49 -27.93
N PHE A 337 21.61 13.31 -27.36
CA PHE A 337 21.79 13.09 -25.92
C PHE A 337 23.25 13.23 -25.46
N LYS A 338 24.22 12.79 -26.27
CA LYS A 338 25.65 12.96 -25.95
C LYS A 338 26.06 14.43 -25.96
N GLU A 339 25.55 15.23 -26.90
CA GLU A 339 25.83 16.67 -26.95
C GLU A 339 25.19 17.42 -25.78
N GLN A 340 23.94 17.10 -25.44
CA GLN A 340 23.25 17.69 -24.29
C GLN A 340 23.96 17.34 -22.98
N GLY A 341 24.44 16.10 -22.83
CA GLY A 341 25.26 15.68 -21.69
C GLY A 341 26.55 16.49 -21.54
N LYS A 342 27.23 16.83 -22.66
CA LYS A 342 28.40 17.71 -22.64
C LYS A 342 28.05 19.14 -22.20
N LYS A 343 26.95 19.71 -22.71
CA LYS A 343 26.47 21.05 -22.31
C LYS A 343 26.13 21.10 -20.82
N ASN A 344 25.42 20.10 -20.30
CA ASN A 344 25.07 20.01 -18.87
C ASN A 344 26.30 19.86 -17.97
N ASN A 345 27.32 19.11 -18.40
CA ASN A 345 28.57 18.98 -17.64
C ASN A 345 29.31 20.31 -17.56
N LEU A 346 29.39 21.05 -18.67
CA LEU A 346 30.00 22.39 -18.70
C LEU A 346 29.25 23.38 -17.79
N GLN A 347 27.92 23.36 -17.81
CA GLN A 347 27.11 24.22 -16.92
C GLN A 347 27.33 23.89 -15.44
N ASN A 348 27.39 22.59 -15.09
CA ASN A 348 27.67 22.17 -13.72
C ASN A 348 29.09 22.56 -13.25
N GLN A 349 30.07 22.60 -14.14
CA GLN A 349 31.40 23.11 -13.83
C GLN A 349 31.36 24.62 -13.54
N LYS A 350 30.61 25.41 -14.33
CA LYS A 350 30.40 26.84 -14.08
C LYS A 350 29.73 27.11 -12.72
N ILE A 351 28.71 26.33 -12.37
CA ILE A 351 28.01 26.45 -11.06
C ILE A 351 28.99 26.17 -9.91
N LYS A 352 29.78 25.09 -10.00
CA LYS A 352 30.78 24.75 -8.96
C LYS A 352 31.84 25.84 -8.79
N ALA A 353 32.29 26.45 -9.89
CA ALA A 353 33.23 27.56 -9.83
C ALA A 353 32.61 28.78 -9.12
N LYS A 354 31.34 29.10 -9.41
CA LYS A 354 30.61 30.18 -8.74
C LYS A 354 30.43 29.92 -7.23
N GLU A 355 30.06 28.70 -6.84
CA GLU A 355 29.94 28.31 -5.43
C GLU A 355 31.29 28.41 -4.68
N GLN A 356 32.40 28.02 -5.32
CA GLN A 356 33.72 28.19 -4.73
C GLN A 356 34.10 29.65 -4.54
N ASN A 357 33.73 30.52 -5.49
CA ASN A 357 34.00 31.95 -5.37
C ASN A 357 33.18 32.58 -4.24
N ASN A 358 31.89 32.25 -4.14
CA ASN A 358 31.04 32.73 -3.06
C ASN A 358 31.55 32.31 -1.67
N LYS A 359 32.08 31.08 -1.55
CA LYS A 359 32.69 30.62 -0.30
C LYS A 359 33.95 31.40 0.08
N LYS A 360 34.79 31.77 -0.89
CA LYS A 360 35.96 32.61 -0.64
C LYS A 360 35.53 33.99 -0.15
N ASN A 361 34.55 34.61 -0.81
CA ASN A 361 34.03 35.92 -0.42
C ASN A 361 33.43 35.92 1.00
N LEU A 362 32.66 34.88 1.35
CA LEU A 362 32.09 34.76 2.70
C LEU A 362 33.18 34.62 3.78
N GLN A 363 34.21 33.83 3.49
CA GLN A 363 35.34 33.61 4.40
C GLN A 363 36.18 34.88 4.58
N GLU A 364 36.26 35.73 3.56
CA GLU A 364 36.91 37.03 3.63
C GLU A 364 36.09 38.05 4.43
N LEU A 365 34.76 38.03 4.29
CA LEU A 365 33.85 38.85 5.09
C LEU A 365 33.92 38.49 6.59
N GLU A 366 33.98 37.20 6.93
CA GLU A 366 34.18 36.74 8.32
C GLU A 366 35.52 37.24 8.89
N ARG A 367 36.59 37.23 8.09
CA ARG A 367 37.89 37.78 8.49
C ARG A 367 37.82 39.29 8.74
N GLN A 368 37.06 40.03 7.92
CA GLN A 368 36.85 41.46 8.14
C GLN A 368 36.09 41.73 9.45
N LYS A 369 35.01 40.99 9.73
CA LYS A 369 34.26 41.12 10.99
C LYS A 369 35.11 40.82 12.22
N ASN A 370 35.93 39.77 12.17
CA ASN A 370 36.79 39.41 13.29
C ASN A 370 37.87 40.46 13.57
N ARG A 371 38.39 41.14 12.54
CA ARG A 371 39.30 42.28 12.73
C ARG A 371 38.62 43.46 13.41
N GLN A 372 37.33 43.68 13.16
CA GLN A 372 36.62 44.83 13.73
C GLN A 372 36.32 44.66 15.22
N ILE A 373 36.07 43.42 15.67
CA ILE A 373 35.84 43.09 17.10
C ILE A 373 37.10 43.31 17.96
N GLU A 374 38.29 43.22 17.37
CA GLU A 374 39.57 43.36 18.09
C GLU A 374 39.90 44.81 18.47
N TYR A 375 39.20 45.80 17.88
CA TYR A 375 39.41 47.22 18.17
C TYR A 375 38.45 47.82 19.23
N ASP A 376 37.42 47.08 19.66
CA ASP A 376 36.36 47.60 20.55
C ASP A 376 36.48 47.15 22.02
N ILE A 377 37.67 46.75 22.49
CA ILE A 377 37.89 46.45 23.92
C ILE A 377 38.27 47.75 24.67
N PRO A 378 37.41 48.30 25.53
CA PRO A 378 37.76 49.48 26.32
C PRO A 378 38.79 49.10 27.39
N VAL A 379 39.94 49.79 27.36
CA VAL A 379 40.96 49.74 28.42
C VAL A 379 40.37 50.44 29.64
N ASN A 380 39.99 49.66 30.65
CA ASN A 380 39.46 50.19 31.91
C ASN A 380 40.62 50.48 32.86
N VAL A 381 40.72 51.75 33.26
CA VAL A 381 41.76 52.31 34.13
C VAL A 381 41.26 52.32 35.58
N ASP A 382 42.13 51.85 36.48
CA ASP A 382 42.23 52.06 37.93
C ASP A 382 40.98 51.99 38.84
N SER A 383 41.04 51.09 39.85
CA SER A 383 40.59 51.41 41.22
C SER A 383 41.06 50.37 42.26
N PRO A 384 41.15 50.78 43.55
CA PRO A 384 42.21 50.30 44.45
C PRO A 384 41.76 49.35 45.57
N GLU A 385 42.81 48.86 46.25
CA GLU A 385 42.95 47.99 47.43
C GLU A 385 41.84 47.97 48.48
N LEU A 386 41.55 46.76 49.00
CA LEU A 386 41.07 46.56 50.37
C LEU A 386 41.45 45.17 50.93
N HIS A 387 41.99 45.23 52.15
CA HIS A 387 42.64 44.16 52.92
C HIS A 387 41.68 43.09 53.49
N VAL A 388 42.13 41.82 53.39
CA VAL A 388 42.24 40.73 54.39
C VAL A 388 41.23 40.65 55.56
N CYS A 389 40.59 39.47 55.71
CA CYS A 389 40.71 38.62 56.91
C CYS A 389 40.16 37.20 56.73
N GLU A 390 40.91 36.23 57.28
CA GLU A 390 40.74 34.78 57.24
C GLU A 390 39.62 34.28 58.18
N HIS A 391 39.01 33.12 57.88
CA HIS A 391 38.83 32.04 58.85
C HIS A 391 38.40 30.72 58.18
N SER A 392 38.97 29.64 58.70
CA SER A 392 38.86 28.23 58.33
C SER A 392 37.76 27.53 59.13
N VAL A 393 36.95 26.64 58.52
CA VAL A 393 36.23 25.57 59.24
C VAL A 393 36.03 24.34 58.33
N ILE A 394 36.42 23.18 58.87
CA ILE A 394 36.11 21.82 58.43
C ILE A 394 34.89 21.33 59.23
N ASN A 395 33.84 20.79 58.59
CA ASN A 395 33.25 19.46 58.90
C ASN A 395 31.94 19.16 58.17
N ASN A 396 31.83 17.89 57.78
CA ASN A 396 30.66 17.19 57.24
C ASN A 396 29.54 17.04 58.28
N VAL A 397 28.26 17.23 57.89
CA VAL A 397 27.13 16.46 58.43
C VAL A 397 26.04 16.27 57.36
N SER A 398 25.55 15.03 57.32
CA SER A 398 24.43 14.46 56.55
C SER A 398 23.07 15.09 56.87
N THR A 399 22.26 15.38 55.85
CA THR A 399 20.88 15.87 56.00
C THR A 399 19.86 14.75 55.76
N THR A 400 19.17 14.33 56.82
CA THR A 400 17.86 13.68 56.78
C THR A 400 16.78 14.75 56.62
N VAL A 401 15.86 14.57 55.68
CA VAL A 401 14.68 15.44 55.51
C VAL A 401 13.47 14.69 56.05
N SER A 402 12.93 15.20 57.17
CA SER A 402 11.61 14.86 57.70
C SER A 402 10.61 15.96 57.34
N GLU A 403 9.41 15.49 57.04
CA GLU A 403 8.08 16.08 56.91
C GLU A 403 7.84 17.54 57.37
N VAL A 404 7.10 18.28 56.54
CA VAL A 404 6.18 19.34 56.98
C VAL A 404 4.81 19.05 56.36
N VAL A 405 3.90 18.57 57.20
CA VAL A 405 2.45 18.45 56.98
C VAL A 405 1.80 19.80 57.31
N MET A 406 0.97 20.33 56.42
CA MET A 406 0.05 21.41 56.76
C MET A 406 -1.35 20.83 56.97
N ASN A 407 -1.80 20.85 58.22
CA ASN A 407 -3.19 20.65 58.62
C ASN A 407 -3.90 22.02 58.66
N ALA A 408 -5.07 22.10 58.04
CA ALA A 408 -6.06 23.13 58.30
C ALA A 408 -7.34 22.45 58.77
N GLU A 409 -7.73 22.73 60.01
CA GLU A 409 -8.94 22.27 60.69
C GLU A 409 -10.12 23.19 60.35
N PHE A 410 -11.32 22.61 60.17
CA PHE A 410 -12.63 23.18 60.57
C PHE A 410 -13.67 22.04 60.58
N PRO A 411 -14.78 22.14 61.34
CA PRO A 411 -15.25 21.06 62.19
C PRO A 411 -16.51 20.36 61.66
N VAL A 412 -16.71 19.17 62.23
CA VAL A 412 -17.82 18.23 62.03
C VAL A 412 -19.11 18.75 62.66
N CYS A 413 -20.23 18.57 61.94
CA CYS A 413 -21.55 18.33 62.52
C CYS A 413 -22.25 17.25 61.68
N GLU A 414 -22.53 16.11 62.31
CA GLU A 414 -23.37 15.04 61.78
C GLU A 414 -24.85 15.35 62.07
N ASN A 415 -25.74 15.15 61.09
CA ASN A 415 -26.76 14.09 61.13
C ASN A 415 -27.91 14.26 60.10
N ASN A 416 -28.21 13.12 59.47
CA ASN A 416 -29.52 12.59 59.07
C ASN A 416 -30.29 13.04 57.81
N VAL A 417 -30.36 12.08 56.87
CA VAL A 417 -31.55 11.43 56.25
C VAL A 417 -32.76 12.30 55.87
N VAL A 418 -33.12 12.32 54.57
CA VAL A 418 -34.37 11.81 53.93
C VAL A 418 -34.60 12.51 52.58
N ASP A 419 -35.09 11.71 51.65
CA ASP A 419 -35.43 11.87 50.23
C ASP A 419 -36.17 13.13 49.74
N ASN A 420 -35.90 13.40 48.46
CA ASN A 420 -36.81 13.80 47.38
C ASN A 420 -37.81 14.95 47.61
N VAL A 421 -37.55 16.09 46.97
CA VAL A 421 -38.58 16.84 46.23
C VAL A 421 -37.97 17.47 44.97
N SER A 422 -38.62 17.20 43.83
CA SER A 422 -38.94 18.12 42.72
C SER A 422 -38.29 19.52 42.75
N THR A 423 -37.92 20.09 41.59
CA THR A 423 -38.75 21.06 40.83
C THR A 423 -37.93 21.69 39.68
N THR A 424 -38.54 21.69 38.50
CA THR A 424 -38.52 22.69 37.41
C THR A 424 -37.23 23.31 36.84
N VAL A 425 -37.09 23.01 35.56
CA VAL A 425 -36.72 23.87 34.42
C VAL A 425 -37.00 25.37 34.62
N THR A 426 -35.97 26.19 34.40
CA THR A 426 -36.09 27.56 33.92
C THR A 426 -35.19 27.76 32.71
N GLU A 427 -35.80 28.05 31.57
CA GLU A 427 -35.16 28.57 30.37
C GLU A 427 -34.50 29.92 30.64
N ILE A 428 -33.26 30.10 30.16
CA ILE A 428 -32.67 31.42 29.96
C ILE A 428 -32.37 31.55 28.47
N VAL A 429 -33.13 32.44 27.84
CA VAL A 429 -32.93 33.00 26.50
C VAL A 429 -31.67 33.88 26.54
N VAL A 430 -30.73 33.64 25.63
CA VAL A 430 -29.68 34.62 25.30
C VAL A 430 -29.77 34.90 23.81
N ASN A 431 -30.33 36.07 23.49
CA ASN A 431 -30.10 36.77 22.24
C ASN A 431 -28.69 37.36 22.28
N ASP A 432 -27.94 37.26 21.18
CA ASP A 432 -27.14 38.39 20.72
C ASP A 432 -26.88 38.28 19.21
N ALA A 433 -27.43 39.26 18.50
CA ALA A 433 -27.16 39.57 17.11
C ALA A 433 -26.10 40.66 17.06
N VAL A 434 -25.02 40.46 16.30
CA VAL A 434 -24.12 41.55 15.90
C VAL A 434 -24.03 41.55 14.38
N GLN A 435 -24.39 42.71 13.83
CA GLN A 435 -24.53 43.04 12.43
C GLN A 435 -23.19 43.03 11.68
N CYS A 436 -23.21 42.45 10.48
CA CYS A 436 -22.33 42.80 9.37
C CYS A 436 -22.82 44.05 8.65
N SER A 437 -21.92 44.88 8.14
CA SER A 437 -22.00 45.45 6.79
C SER A 437 -20.82 46.38 6.48
N MET A 438 -20.57 46.56 5.17
CA MET A 438 -19.75 47.58 4.49
C MET A 438 -18.23 47.24 4.39
N LEU A 439 -17.53 47.26 3.24
CA LEU A 439 -17.78 47.75 1.88
C LEU A 439 -16.76 47.14 0.89
N SER A 440 -17.10 47.23 -0.38
CA SER A 440 -16.47 46.69 -1.60
C SER A 440 -15.39 47.58 -2.26
N SER A 441 -14.75 47.02 -3.31
CA SER A 441 -13.93 47.62 -4.39
C SER A 441 -12.44 47.83 -4.08
N GLY A 442 -11.46 47.60 -4.97
CA GLY A 442 -11.45 47.18 -6.37
C GLY A 442 -10.01 47.29 -6.91
N ASN A 443 -9.66 46.37 -7.81
CA ASN A 443 -8.75 46.46 -8.97
C ASN A 443 -7.26 46.91 -8.88
N ASP A 444 -6.45 46.00 -9.44
CA ASP A 444 -5.44 46.16 -10.51
C ASP A 444 -4.02 46.73 -10.26
N ASP A 445 -3.10 46.01 -10.92
CA ASP A 445 -1.80 46.37 -11.47
C ASP A 445 -0.52 46.39 -10.60
N MET A 446 0.20 45.26 -10.69
CA MET A 446 1.64 45.10 -10.50
C MET A 446 2.43 45.99 -11.48
N MET A 447 3.24 46.91 -10.95
CA MET A 447 4.34 47.50 -11.70
C MET A 447 5.70 47.19 -11.06
N MET A 448 6.61 46.76 -11.94
CA MET A 448 8.05 46.63 -11.76
C MET A 448 8.68 47.99 -11.43
N VAL A 449 9.67 48.02 -10.52
CA VAL A 449 10.62 49.13 -10.45
C VAL A 449 12.03 48.60 -10.21
N ASP A 450 12.90 48.91 -11.17
CA ASP A 450 14.35 48.77 -11.16
C ASP A 450 15.02 49.71 -10.14
N GLN A 451 16.17 49.31 -9.60
CA GLN A 451 17.12 50.23 -8.97
C GLN A 451 18.42 50.31 -9.77
N PRO A 452 18.91 51.52 -10.10
CA PRO A 452 20.27 51.72 -10.55
C PRO A 452 21.19 52.34 -9.47
N THR A 453 22.46 51.94 -9.61
CA THR A 453 23.74 52.55 -9.21
C THR A 453 23.75 54.02 -8.79
N LEU A 454 24.62 54.37 -7.83
CA LEU A 454 25.71 55.33 -8.08
C LEU A 454 26.81 55.29 -6.99
N LEU A 455 27.99 55.66 -7.45
CA LEU A 455 29.33 55.66 -6.88
C LEU A 455 29.64 57.03 -6.24
N SER A 456 30.85 57.16 -5.68
CA SER A 456 31.61 58.40 -5.37
C SER A 456 31.26 59.02 -3.99
N ASP A 457 32.18 59.52 -3.15
CA ASP A 457 33.60 59.84 -3.29
C ASP A 457 34.14 60.51 -1.99
N PHE A 458 35.49 60.57 -1.81
CA PHE A 458 36.30 61.55 -1.02
C PHE A 458 36.14 61.61 0.54
N THR A 459 37.13 61.76 1.43
CA THR A 459 38.61 61.73 1.45
C THR A 459 39.15 61.86 2.90
N ASP A 460 40.47 61.63 3.07
CA ASP A 460 41.42 62.20 4.04
C ASP A 460 41.39 61.76 5.53
N ILE A 461 42.50 61.15 5.98
CA ILE A 461 43.58 61.82 6.76
C ILE A 461 44.71 60.79 6.99
N GLU A 462 45.94 61.20 6.67
CA GLU A 462 47.20 60.49 6.91
C GLU A 462 47.72 60.63 8.36
N LYS A 463 48.67 59.74 8.70
CA LYS A 463 49.96 59.96 9.40
C LYS A 463 50.21 59.31 10.79
N GLU A 464 51.39 58.68 10.81
CA GLU A 464 52.36 58.51 11.91
C GLU A 464 52.10 57.48 13.02
N CYS A 465 52.92 56.42 13.04
CA CYS A 465 54.07 56.31 13.96
C CYS A 465 54.84 55.00 13.75
N ASN A 466 56.12 55.11 13.40
CA ASN A 466 57.13 54.07 13.56
C ASN A 466 57.47 53.95 15.05
N GLY A 467 57.47 52.74 15.59
CA GLY A 467 57.98 52.43 16.93
C GLY A 467 58.60 51.04 16.95
N GLU A 468 59.93 51.01 17.05
CA GLU A 468 60.74 49.82 17.30
C GLU A 468 60.28 49.10 18.57
N PHE A 469 60.11 47.77 18.50
CA PHE A 469 60.06 46.93 19.69
C PHE A 469 61.09 45.80 19.60
N THR A 470 62.04 45.91 20.51
CA THR A 470 63.11 44.98 20.86
C THR A 470 62.53 43.63 21.27
N VAL A 471 62.90 42.57 20.53
CA VAL A 471 62.59 41.18 20.89
C VAL A 471 63.61 40.72 21.93
N VAL A 472 63.14 40.53 23.17
CA VAL A 472 63.90 39.84 24.22
C VAL A 472 63.91 38.35 23.91
N ASN A 473 65.11 37.84 23.63
CA ASN A 473 65.44 36.42 23.60
C ASN A 473 65.41 35.87 25.04
N GLU A 474 64.58 34.87 25.31
CA GLU A 474 64.94 33.73 26.17
C GLU A 474 63.81 32.69 26.15
N LEU A 475 64.08 31.55 25.52
CA LEU A 475 63.85 30.20 26.07
C LEU A 475 64.18 29.17 25.00
N GLN A 476 65.30 28.48 25.24
CA GLN A 476 65.79 27.35 24.47
C GLN A 476 64.78 26.20 24.54
N GLY A 477 64.09 25.94 23.43
CA GLY A 477 63.28 24.74 23.22
C GLY A 477 63.52 24.20 21.81
N GLY A 478 64.40 23.22 21.68
CA GLY A 478 64.82 22.63 20.40
C GLY A 478 63.64 22.19 19.52
N LYS A 479 63.43 22.91 18.41
CA LYS A 479 62.45 22.56 17.37
C LYS A 479 62.93 21.31 16.62
N LYS A 480 62.59 20.12 17.14
CA LYS A 480 62.64 18.88 16.35
C LYS A 480 61.66 18.99 15.19
N THR A 481 62.17 19.17 13.98
CA THR A 481 61.38 19.14 12.74
C THR A 481 60.76 17.74 12.59
N LYS A 482 59.47 17.60 12.93
CA LYS A 482 58.73 16.34 12.74
C LYS A 482 58.76 16.01 11.26
N LYS A 483 59.46 14.93 10.89
CA LYS A 483 59.47 14.41 9.51
C LYS A 483 58.02 14.24 9.02
N PRO A 484 57.69 14.71 7.80
CA PRO A 484 56.33 14.67 7.30
C PRO A 484 55.84 13.22 7.21
N MET A 485 54.69 12.98 7.81
CA MET A 485 54.05 11.66 7.87
C MET A 485 53.79 11.11 6.46
N SER A 486 54.18 9.86 6.21
CA SER A 486 54.03 9.23 4.89
C SER A 486 52.55 9.14 4.48
N ARG A 487 52.27 9.13 3.17
CA ARG A 487 50.90 9.02 2.63
C ARG A 487 50.18 7.75 3.12
N LYS A 488 50.91 6.65 3.30
CA LYS A 488 50.40 5.38 3.82
C LYS A 488 49.95 5.54 5.28
N GLN A 489 50.78 6.16 6.12
CA GLN A 489 50.44 6.44 7.53
C GLN A 489 49.23 7.38 7.63
N ARG A 490 49.16 8.44 6.82
CA ARG A 490 47.99 9.35 6.78
C ARG A 490 46.70 8.64 6.40
N ASN A 491 46.75 7.73 5.42
CA ASN A 491 45.58 6.95 5.02
C ASN A 491 45.14 5.98 6.12
N GLU A 492 46.07 5.38 6.85
CA GLU A 492 45.73 4.44 7.92
C GLU A 492 45.14 5.15 9.14
N ILE A 493 45.70 6.30 9.54
CA ILE A 493 45.11 7.17 10.57
C ILE A 493 43.71 7.62 10.14
N ARG A 494 43.51 7.98 8.87
CA ARG A 494 42.18 8.35 8.35
C ARG A 494 41.18 7.18 8.46
N LYS A 495 41.60 5.95 8.15
CA LYS A 495 40.74 4.77 8.30
C LYS A 495 40.40 4.50 9.77
N GLN A 496 41.37 4.59 10.66
CA GLN A 496 41.17 4.41 12.10
C GLN A 496 40.20 5.46 12.65
N ASN A 497 40.36 6.73 12.26
CA ASN A 497 39.44 7.80 12.67
C ASN A 497 38.01 7.58 12.13
N ILE A 498 37.86 7.04 10.91
CA ILE A 498 36.54 6.68 10.37
C ILE A 498 35.94 5.50 11.14
N ARG A 499 36.74 4.52 11.56
CA ARG A 499 36.28 3.39 12.40
C ARG A 499 35.78 3.89 13.76
N LYS A 500 36.60 4.68 14.46
CA LYS A 500 36.22 5.31 15.74
C LYS A 500 34.94 6.16 15.62
N LYS A 501 34.78 6.93 14.54
CA LYS A 501 33.54 7.68 14.30
C LYS A 501 32.32 6.79 14.06
N ARG A 502 32.49 5.58 13.51
CA ARG A 502 31.38 4.63 13.30
C ARG A 502 31.01 3.86 14.57
N GLU A 503 31.87 3.83 15.57
CA GLU A 503 31.55 3.29 16.89
C GLU A 503 30.61 4.23 17.66
N ASP A 504 30.65 5.53 17.37
CA ASP A 504 29.66 6.50 17.83
C ASP A 504 28.31 6.28 17.10
N ILE A 505 27.31 5.91 17.90
CA ILE A 505 25.95 5.61 17.45
C ILE A 505 25.28 6.86 16.87
N GLU A 506 25.46 8.02 17.49
CA GLU A 506 24.82 9.26 17.04
C GLU A 506 25.39 9.69 15.68
N TYR A 507 26.72 9.66 15.54
CA TYR A 507 27.37 9.91 14.26
C TYR A 507 26.87 8.97 13.17
N THR A 508 26.71 7.68 13.49
CA THR A 508 26.26 6.65 12.54
C THR A 508 24.82 6.87 12.11
N LEU A 509 23.92 7.22 13.02
CA LEU A 509 22.52 7.55 12.71
C LEU A 509 22.44 8.78 11.81
N LYS A 510 23.12 9.87 12.16
CA LYS A 510 23.16 11.11 11.37
C LYS A 510 23.76 10.89 9.98
N ALA A 511 24.80 10.07 9.87
CA ALA A 511 25.39 9.68 8.60
C ALA A 511 24.43 8.83 7.75
N ASN A 512 23.68 7.91 8.37
CA ASN A 512 22.68 7.08 7.69
C ASN A 512 21.50 7.90 7.19
N GLU A 513 20.99 8.85 7.98
CA GLU A 513 19.94 9.78 7.56
C GLU A 513 20.38 10.65 6.38
N LYS A 514 21.58 11.23 6.47
CA LYS A 514 22.16 12.00 5.38
C LYS A 514 22.32 11.17 4.09
N ASN A 515 22.76 9.92 4.22
CA ASN A 515 22.85 8.99 3.08
C ASN A 515 21.47 8.63 2.53
N LYS A 516 20.47 8.39 3.39
CA LYS A 516 19.08 8.11 2.99
C LYS A 516 18.49 9.29 2.22
N PHE A 517 18.67 10.51 2.71
CA PHE A 517 18.22 11.73 2.05
C PHE A 517 18.91 11.93 0.69
N GLN A 518 20.23 11.76 0.63
CA GLN A 518 20.97 11.83 -0.64
C GLN A 518 20.52 10.77 -1.65
N MET A 519 20.23 9.55 -1.19
CA MET A 519 19.72 8.48 -2.05
C MET A 519 18.28 8.76 -2.51
N LYS A 520 17.42 9.33 -1.65
CA LYS A 520 16.06 9.77 -2.04
C LYS A 520 16.13 10.84 -3.13
N ARG A 521 16.98 11.87 -2.94
CA ARG A 521 17.20 12.92 -3.95
C ARG A 521 17.77 12.38 -5.26
N LYS A 522 18.72 11.44 -5.20
CA LYS A 522 19.27 10.78 -6.41
C LYS A 522 18.22 9.93 -7.11
N ARG A 523 17.41 9.16 -6.39
CA ARG A 523 16.33 8.32 -6.96
C ARG A 523 15.18 9.14 -7.54
N GLY A 524 14.96 10.36 -7.05
CA GLY A 524 14.01 11.30 -7.66
C GLY A 524 14.45 11.81 -9.04
N ASN A 525 15.73 11.68 -9.40
CA ASN A 525 16.22 12.01 -10.73
C ASN A 525 16.10 10.78 -11.66
N PRO A 526 15.26 10.81 -12.71
CA PRO A 526 15.05 9.67 -13.60
C PRO A 526 16.32 9.21 -14.32
N ASP A 527 17.20 10.14 -14.72
CA ASP A 527 18.46 9.81 -15.41
C ASP A 527 19.40 9.00 -14.51
N TYR A 528 19.45 9.35 -13.21
CA TYR A 528 20.22 8.59 -12.24
C TYR A 528 19.68 7.17 -12.08
N VAL A 529 18.35 7.00 -12.05
CA VAL A 529 17.72 5.68 -11.91
C VAL A 529 18.03 4.81 -13.13
N VAL A 530 17.94 5.35 -14.35
CA VAL A 530 18.31 4.64 -15.58
C VAL A 530 19.78 4.22 -15.55
N GLN A 531 20.70 5.16 -15.29
CA GLN A 531 22.14 4.85 -15.22
C GLN A 531 22.49 3.84 -14.12
N ALA A 532 21.85 3.95 -12.95
CA ALA A 532 22.05 3.00 -11.85
C ALA A 532 21.55 1.59 -12.22
N ASN A 533 20.41 1.50 -12.90
CA ASN A 533 19.85 0.23 -13.39
C ASN A 533 20.74 -0.39 -14.46
N GLU A 534 21.24 0.39 -15.42
CA GLU A 534 22.18 -0.09 -16.44
C GLU A 534 23.49 -0.58 -15.82
N LYS A 535 24.06 0.17 -14.87
CA LYS A 535 25.26 -0.23 -14.15
C LYS A 535 25.06 -1.51 -13.34
N ASN A 536 23.89 -1.66 -12.71
CA ASN A 536 23.54 -2.89 -11.98
C ASN A 536 23.34 -4.07 -12.93
N LYS A 537 22.68 -3.86 -14.08
CA LYS A 537 22.51 -4.87 -15.13
C LYS A 537 23.86 -5.33 -15.67
N PHE A 538 24.78 -4.42 -15.97
CA PHE A 538 26.13 -4.73 -16.44
C PHE A 538 26.93 -5.48 -15.37
N LYS A 539 26.88 -5.05 -14.11
CA LYS A 539 27.52 -5.79 -13.00
C LYS A 539 26.98 -7.21 -12.89
N MET A 540 25.65 -7.38 -12.91
CA MET A 540 25.02 -8.70 -12.86
C MET A 540 25.39 -9.58 -14.06
N GLN A 541 25.50 -9.00 -15.27
CA GLN A 541 25.94 -9.71 -16.45
C GLN A 541 27.39 -10.19 -16.29
N LYS A 542 28.31 -9.30 -15.89
CA LYS A 542 29.71 -9.65 -15.64
C LYS A 542 29.88 -10.68 -14.53
N THR A 543 29.06 -10.63 -13.49
CA THR A 543 29.03 -11.63 -12.42
C THR A 543 28.52 -12.99 -12.93
N ARG A 544 27.52 -13.00 -13.83
CA ARG A 544 26.99 -14.24 -14.45
C ARG A 544 27.90 -14.82 -15.53
N GLU A 545 28.80 -14.05 -16.11
CA GLU A 545 29.84 -14.57 -17.00
C GLU A 545 30.88 -15.40 -16.23
N ASN A 546 31.01 -15.19 -14.92
CA ASN A 546 31.83 -16.04 -14.07
C ASN A 546 31.12 -17.39 -13.81
N LYS A 547 31.61 -18.45 -14.47
CA LYS A 547 31.08 -19.81 -14.36
C LYS A 547 31.00 -20.32 -12.93
N GLU A 548 32.04 -20.09 -12.11
CA GLU A 548 32.08 -20.52 -10.71
C GLU A 548 30.97 -19.87 -9.88
N TYR A 549 30.71 -18.58 -10.11
CA TYR A 549 29.60 -17.87 -9.48
C TYR A 549 28.26 -18.48 -9.89
N THR A 550 28.05 -18.73 -11.19
CA THR A 550 26.77 -19.29 -11.67
C THR A 550 26.49 -20.69 -11.14
N GLU A 551 27.51 -21.53 -11.01
CA GLU A 551 27.38 -22.87 -10.45
C GLU A 551 27.06 -22.81 -8.96
N LYS A 552 27.73 -21.94 -8.20
CA LYS A 552 27.43 -21.69 -6.78
C LYS A 552 26.02 -21.14 -6.59
N GLU A 553 25.60 -20.16 -7.40
CA GLU A 553 24.25 -19.59 -7.36
C GLU A 553 23.18 -20.64 -7.72
N TYR A 554 23.44 -21.47 -8.73
CA TYR A 554 22.56 -22.58 -9.11
C TYR A 554 22.43 -23.62 -8.00
N ALA A 555 23.54 -24.01 -7.36
CA ALA A 555 23.54 -24.95 -6.24
C ALA A 555 22.75 -24.41 -5.04
N ILE A 556 22.95 -23.13 -4.68
CA ILE A 556 22.20 -22.47 -3.60
C ILE A 556 20.70 -22.41 -3.93
N ASN A 557 20.35 -22.00 -5.16
CA ASN A 557 18.95 -21.91 -5.59
C ASN A 557 18.29 -23.29 -5.67
N SER A 558 19.02 -24.32 -6.08
CA SER A 558 18.56 -25.71 -6.08
C SER A 558 18.28 -26.20 -4.65
N LYS A 559 19.21 -26.01 -3.71
CA LYS A 559 19.02 -26.34 -2.29
C LYS A 559 17.82 -25.60 -1.67
N ARG A 560 17.68 -24.30 -1.95
CA ARG A 560 16.51 -23.50 -1.51
C ARG A 560 15.20 -24.07 -2.08
N LYS A 561 15.15 -24.38 -3.37
CA LYS A 561 13.97 -24.99 -4.00
C LYS A 561 13.64 -26.36 -3.41
N GLN A 562 14.64 -27.21 -3.14
CA GLN A 562 14.43 -28.49 -2.47
C GLN A 562 13.83 -28.28 -1.07
N LYS A 563 14.41 -27.38 -0.27
CA LYS A 563 13.89 -27.03 1.07
C LYS A 563 12.44 -26.54 1.00
N TYR A 564 12.11 -25.66 0.05
CA TYR A 564 10.74 -25.18 -0.12
C TYR A 564 9.78 -26.28 -0.58
N ARG A 565 10.20 -27.21 -1.44
CA ARG A 565 9.37 -28.34 -1.90
C ARG A 565 9.01 -29.32 -0.77
N LEU A 566 9.85 -29.43 0.25
CA LEU A 566 9.56 -30.24 1.45
C LEU A 566 8.49 -29.59 2.36
N CYS A 567 8.25 -28.28 2.22
CA CYS A 567 7.25 -27.58 3.00
C CYS A 567 5.84 -27.80 2.40
N PRO A 568 4.89 -28.41 3.14
CA PRO A 568 3.54 -28.70 2.63
C PRO A 568 2.78 -27.45 2.17
N THR A 569 2.93 -26.33 2.88
CA THR A 569 2.24 -25.08 2.55
C THR A 569 2.75 -24.48 1.23
N TYR A 570 4.06 -24.54 0.99
CA TYR A 570 4.66 -24.14 -0.29
C TYR A 570 4.20 -25.07 -1.42
N ARG A 571 4.20 -26.39 -1.20
CA ARG A 571 3.74 -27.38 -2.18
C ARG A 571 2.28 -27.13 -2.59
N ASN A 572 1.40 -26.86 -1.63
CA ASN A 572 0.00 -26.54 -1.90
C ASN A 572 -0.15 -25.23 -2.68
N LYS A 573 0.55 -24.16 -2.28
CA LYS A 573 0.56 -22.88 -3.01
C LYS A 573 1.07 -23.04 -4.45
N GLU A 574 2.11 -23.82 -4.65
CA GLU A 574 2.67 -24.07 -5.98
C GLU A 574 1.74 -24.94 -6.84
N ASN A 575 1.05 -25.92 -6.26
CA ASN A 575 0.02 -26.72 -6.93
C ASN A 575 -1.17 -25.86 -7.38
N ILE A 576 -1.64 -24.95 -6.53
CA ILE A 576 -2.71 -23.99 -6.87
C ILE A 576 -2.25 -23.07 -8.00
N LYS A 577 -1.05 -22.47 -7.90
CA LYS A 577 -0.48 -21.62 -8.96
C LYS A 577 -0.33 -22.38 -10.28
N SER A 578 0.13 -23.62 -10.23
CA SER A 578 0.27 -24.50 -11.39
C SER A 578 -1.10 -24.81 -12.02
N SER A 579 -2.10 -25.11 -11.20
CA SER A 579 -3.48 -25.36 -11.64
C SER A 579 -4.11 -24.13 -12.29
N ASN A 580 -3.95 -22.94 -11.67
CA ASN A 580 -4.44 -21.67 -12.23
C ASN A 580 -3.75 -21.34 -13.56
N ARG A 581 -2.43 -21.57 -13.67
CA ARG A 581 -1.72 -21.42 -14.95
C ARG A 581 -2.28 -22.38 -16.00
N LYS A 582 -2.49 -23.66 -15.67
CA LYS A 582 -3.08 -24.64 -16.59
C LYS A 582 -4.49 -24.23 -17.02
N GLN A 583 -5.33 -23.76 -16.10
CA GLN A 583 -6.67 -23.28 -16.42
C GLN A 583 -6.62 -22.06 -17.35
N LYS A 584 -5.75 -21.08 -17.06
CA LYS A 584 -5.53 -19.90 -17.92
C LYS A 584 -5.05 -20.30 -19.32
N TYR A 585 -4.14 -21.26 -19.42
CA TYR A 585 -3.69 -21.78 -20.72
C TYR A 585 -4.81 -22.53 -21.45
N ARG A 586 -5.61 -23.35 -20.74
CA ARG A 586 -6.76 -24.04 -21.35
C ARG A 586 -7.82 -23.10 -21.89
N LEU A 587 -7.98 -21.90 -21.33
CA LEU A 587 -8.89 -20.88 -21.86
C LEU A 587 -8.33 -20.18 -23.12
N CYS A 588 -7.02 -20.24 -23.37
CA CYS A 588 -6.40 -19.62 -24.54
C CYS A 588 -6.59 -20.49 -25.81
N PRO A 589 -7.26 -19.97 -26.87
CA PRO A 589 -7.48 -20.74 -28.11
C PRO A 589 -6.19 -21.21 -28.80
N LEU A 590 -5.13 -20.39 -28.76
CA LEU A 590 -3.83 -20.74 -29.33
C LEU A 590 -3.18 -21.93 -28.61
N TYR A 591 -3.35 -22.00 -27.29
CA TYR A 591 -2.87 -23.12 -26.51
C TYR A 591 -3.67 -24.40 -26.79
N LYS A 592 -5.01 -24.31 -26.86
CA LYS A 592 -5.86 -25.47 -27.25
C LYS A 592 -5.44 -26.06 -28.60
N ASN A 593 -5.17 -25.22 -29.60
CA ASN A 593 -4.70 -25.69 -30.90
C ASN A 593 -3.32 -26.37 -30.82
N LYS A 594 -2.37 -25.76 -30.10
CA LYS A 594 -1.03 -26.34 -29.90
C LYS A 594 -1.08 -27.66 -29.14
N GLU A 595 -1.90 -27.74 -28.10
CA GLU A 595 -2.13 -28.96 -27.30
C GLU A 595 -2.80 -30.06 -28.12
N SER A 596 -3.79 -29.73 -28.95
CA SER A 596 -4.43 -30.66 -29.89
C SER A 596 -3.43 -31.26 -30.89
N ILE A 597 -2.54 -30.44 -31.45
CA ILE A 597 -1.47 -30.90 -32.35
C ILE A 597 -0.50 -31.82 -31.63
N LEU A 598 -0.07 -31.46 -30.41
CA LEU A 598 0.82 -32.30 -29.58
C LEU A 598 0.19 -33.65 -29.24
N ASN A 599 -1.07 -33.65 -28.81
CA ASN A 599 -1.83 -34.85 -28.51
C ASN A 599 -2.00 -35.74 -29.75
N SER A 600 -2.23 -35.13 -30.92
CA SER A 600 -2.32 -35.85 -32.19
C SER A 600 -0.99 -36.50 -32.57
N LYS A 601 0.14 -35.80 -32.40
CA LYS A 601 1.49 -36.35 -32.63
C LYS A 601 1.83 -37.48 -31.65
N GLN A 602 1.47 -37.33 -30.37
CA GLN A 602 1.65 -38.40 -29.38
C GLN A 602 0.80 -39.63 -29.72
N LYS A 603 -0.48 -39.45 -30.08
CA LYS A 603 -1.34 -40.55 -30.52
C LYS A 603 -0.80 -41.26 -31.76
N GLN A 604 -0.25 -40.52 -32.73
CA GLN A 604 0.44 -41.11 -33.87
C GLN A 604 1.65 -41.94 -33.43
N LYS A 605 2.49 -41.41 -32.53
CA LYS A 605 3.65 -42.13 -31.99
C LYS A 605 3.24 -43.40 -31.25
N TYR A 606 2.18 -43.36 -30.44
CA TYR A 606 1.63 -44.54 -29.76
C TYR A 606 1.08 -45.57 -30.75
N ARG A 607 0.37 -45.16 -31.80
CA ARG A 607 -0.13 -46.07 -32.85
C ARG A 607 0.98 -46.75 -33.66
N LEU A 608 2.15 -46.10 -33.75
CA LEU A 608 3.34 -46.68 -34.38
C LEU A 608 4.11 -47.61 -33.45
N CYS A 609 3.85 -47.58 -32.13
CA CYS A 609 4.48 -48.48 -31.18
C CYS A 609 4.02 -49.94 -31.42
N PRO A 610 4.95 -50.90 -31.62
CA PRO A 610 4.61 -52.31 -31.87
C PRO A 610 3.74 -52.93 -30.78
N ALA A 611 3.99 -52.61 -29.50
CA ALA A 611 3.20 -53.13 -28.37
C ALA A 611 1.72 -52.71 -28.46
N TYR A 612 1.43 -51.49 -28.89
CA TYR A 612 0.05 -51.02 -29.09
C TYR A 612 -0.63 -51.72 -30.28
N LYS A 613 0.14 -52.12 -31.31
CA LYS A 613 -0.40 -52.89 -32.44
C LYS A 613 -0.78 -54.32 -32.02
N MET A 614 0.03 -54.96 -31.17
CA MET A 614 -0.27 -56.31 -30.67
C MET A 614 -1.54 -56.33 -29.79
N VAL A 615 -1.71 -55.35 -28.89
CA VAL A 615 -2.90 -55.26 -28.03
C VAL A 615 -4.18 -54.98 -28.82
N ARG A 616 -4.09 -54.37 -30.01
CA ARG A 616 -5.26 -54.07 -30.85
C ARG A 616 -5.66 -55.23 -31.78
N GLN A 617 -4.78 -56.22 -31.97
CA GLN A 617 -5.03 -57.39 -32.83
C GLN A 617 -5.68 -58.55 -32.07
N ASN A 618 -5.61 -58.53 -30.75
CA ASN A 618 -6.45 -59.31 -29.86
C ASN A 618 -7.70 -58.51 -29.52
#